data_AF-A0A3M0C338-F1
#
_entry.id   AF-A0A3M0C338-F1
#
_cell.length_a   1.000
_cell.length_b   1.000
_cell.length_c   1.000
_cell.angle_alpha   90.00
_cell.angle_beta   90.00
_cell.angle_gamma   90.00
#
_symmetry.space_group_name_H-M   'P 1'
#
loop_
_entity.id
_entity.type
_entity.pdbx_description
1 polymer ?
#
loop_
_entity_poly.entity_id
_entity_poly.type
_entity_poly.pdbx_seq_one_letter_code
_entity_poly.pdbx_strand_id
1 'polypeptide(L)'
;MAHDHLKSFGFPRWGEYGRDKEAEPVRMCDYVGCMEKGEHPAPKSAGSSERWYFCRAHAAEYNRNWNYFDGMSEDEIRQHMKDGTQTSDAFASSGAFEWGGATDSDGLTSSQARAYDTLELDAGAGQDAIKKQYRRLAKLFHPDANPGDPEAAERFHQIQLAYDLLSTAKSPSA
;
A
#
# COMPACT_ATOMS: atom_id res chain seq x y z
N MET A 1 -62.02 0.32 3.15
CA MET A 1 -61.23 -0.63 2.33
C MET A 1 -60.90 0.12 1.04
N ALA A 2 -59.67 0.50 0.70
CA ALA A 2 -58.35 -0.04 1.00
C ALA A 2 -57.39 1.07 1.45
N HIS A 3 -56.52 0.74 2.41
CA HIS A 3 -55.45 1.61 2.88
C HIS A 3 -54.22 1.38 1.99
N ASP A 4 -53.76 2.41 1.28
CA ASP A 4 -52.52 2.34 0.48
C ASP A 4 -51.31 2.61 1.39
N HIS A 5 -50.80 1.53 1.99
CA HIS A 5 -49.70 1.49 2.96
C HIS A 5 -48.33 1.28 2.29
N LEU A 6 -47.97 2.10 1.29
CA LEU A 6 -46.62 2.06 0.69
C LEU A 6 -45.81 3.35 0.92
N LYS A 7 -46.13 4.09 1.99
CA LYS A 7 -45.30 5.18 2.53
C LYS A 7 -44.55 4.74 3.79
N SER A 8 -43.53 3.89 3.69
CA SER A 8 -42.56 3.66 4.80
C SER A 8 -41.32 2.79 4.49
N PHE A 9 -40.81 2.75 3.26
CA PHE A 9 -39.42 2.29 3.08
C PHE A 9 -38.50 3.52 3.13
N GLY A 10 -37.78 3.67 4.24
CA GLY A 10 -36.92 4.82 4.56
C GLY A 10 -35.67 4.93 3.68
N PHE A 11 -35.86 5.28 2.41
CA PHE A 11 -34.77 5.64 1.51
C PHE A 11 -34.53 7.16 1.51
N PRO A 12 -33.27 7.63 1.65
CA PRO A 12 -32.93 9.05 1.56
C PRO A 12 -33.39 9.65 0.23
N ARG A 13 -33.90 10.88 0.25
CA ARG A 13 -34.41 11.58 -0.94
C ARG A 13 -33.24 12.11 -1.79
N TRP A 14 -32.56 11.22 -2.53
CA TRP A 14 -31.65 11.64 -3.60
C TRP A 14 -32.50 12.40 -4.62
N GLY A 15 -32.11 13.65 -4.92
CA GLY A 15 -32.88 14.56 -5.77
C GLY A 15 -33.20 13.99 -7.15
N GLU A 16 -34.13 14.66 -7.84
CA GLU A 16 -34.65 14.34 -9.17
C GLU A 16 -33.59 13.82 -10.14
N TYR A 17 -33.79 12.59 -10.66
CA TYR A 17 -32.97 12.01 -11.72
C TYR A 17 -33.26 12.72 -13.03
N GLY A 18 -32.49 13.76 -13.34
CA GLY A 18 -32.69 14.50 -14.60
C GLY A 18 -32.13 15.91 -14.66
N ARG A 19 -31.10 16.26 -13.88
CA ARG A 19 -30.29 17.43 -14.27
C ARG A 19 -29.46 17.01 -15.46
N ASP A 20 -29.92 17.39 -16.65
CA ASP A 20 -29.08 17.48 -17.84
C ASP A 20 -27.80 18.22 -17.43
N LYS A 21 -26.69 17.49 -17.30
CA LYS A 21 -25.39 18.11 -17.10
C LYS A 21 -25.04 18.77 -18.41
N GLU A 22 -25.21 20.08 -18.50
CA GLU A 22 -24.64 20.88 -19.58
C GLU A 22 -23.18 20.43 -19.79
N ALA A 23 -22.79 20.24 -21.05
CA ALA A 23 -21.45 19.74 -21.36
C ALA A 23 -20.39 20.69 -20.79
N GLU A 24 -19.68 20.25 -19.75
CA GLU A 24 -18.63 21.06 -19.13
C GLU A 24 -17.54 21.38 -20.17
N PRO A 25 -17.07 22.64 -20.25
CA PRO A 25 -16.05 23.03 -21.20
C PRO A 25 -14.76 22.26 -20.94
N VAL A 26 -14.31 21.49 -21.93
CA VAL A 26 -13.08 20.72 -21.87
C VAL A 26 -11.89 21.68 -21.84
N ARG A 27 -11.16 21.70 -20.73
CA ARG A 27 -9.89 22.43 -20.60
C ARG A 27 -8.77 21.64 -21.29
N MET A 28 -7.94 22.33 -22.07
CA MET A 28 -6.78 21.73 -22.73
C MET A 28 -5.57 21.69 -21.78
N CYS A 29 -4.62 20.81 -22.07
CA CYS A 29 -3.36 20.72 -21.36
C CYS A 29 -2.55 22.02 -21.52
N ASP A 30 -2.05 22.56 -20.41
CA ASP A 30 -1.24 23.79 -20.39
C ASP A 30 0.22 23.57 -20.84
N TYR A 31 0.60 22.34 -21.24
CA TYR A 31 1.95 22.04 -21.71
C TYR A 31 2.14 22.53 -23.14
N VAL A 32 3.28 23.16 -23.41
CA VAL A 32 3.57 23.77 -24.72
C VAL A 32 3.50 22.73 -25.83
N GLY A 33 2.59 22.92 -26.78
CA GLY A 33 2.41 22.03 -27.93
C GLY A 33 1.58 20.77 -27.65
N CYS A 34 1.01 20.60 -26.46
CA CYS A 34 0.08 19.52 -26.15
C CYS A 34 -1.35 19.92 -26.51
N MET A 35 -2.07 19.06 -27.25
CA MET A 35 -3.50 19.24 -27.57
C MET A 35 -4.41 18.27 -26.80
N GLU A 36 -3.85 17.53 -25.84
CA GLU A 36 -4.63 16.60 -25.01
C GLU A 36 -5.45 17.33 -23.94
N LYS A 37 -6.42 16.62 -23.35
CA LYS A 37 -7.29 17.15 -22.30
C LYS A 37 -6.51 17.35 -20.99
N GLY A 38 -6.66 18.53 -20.38
CA GLY A 38 -6.05 18.90 -19.10
C GLY A 38 -6.92 18.50 -17.91
N GLU A 39 -6.89 17.23 -17.51
CA GLU A 39 -7.71 16.71 -16.39
C GLU A 39 -7.01 16.75 -15.03
N HIS A 40 -5.68 16.89 -15.02
CA HIS A 40 -4.87 16.74 -13.82
C HIS A 40 -4.32 18.09 -13.36
N PRO A 41 -4.89 18.69 -12.30
CA PRO A 41 -4.37 19.92 -11.75
C PRO A 41 -3.04 19.68 -11.01
N ALA A 42 -2.08 20.57 -11.23
CA ALA A 42 -0.80 20.59 -10.55
C ALA A 42 -0.54 21.98 -9.93
N PRO A 43 -0.01 22.08 -8.70
CA PRO A 43 0.31 23.38 -8.09
C PRO A 43 1.34 24.12 -8.95
N LYS A 44 1.31 25.46 -9.01
CA LYS A 44 2.38 26.21 -9.74
C LYS A 44 3.62 26.45 -8.90
N SER A 45 3.42 26.68 -7.60
CA SER A 45 4.46 26.89 -6.59
C SER A 45 3.98 26.30 -5.26
N ALA A 46 4.91 25.93 -4.37
CA ALA A 46 4.55 25.48 -3.03
C ALA A 46 3.72 26.56 -2.32
N GLY A 47 2.53 26.20 -1.83
CA GLY A 47 1.66 27.09 -1.07
C GLY A 47 0.81 28.09 -1.90
N SER A 48 0.95 28.17 -3.23
CA SER A 48 0.05 29.01 -4.04
C SER A 48 -1.25 28.28 -4.39
N SER A 49 -2.34 29.04 -4.48
CA SER A 49 -3.63 28.56 -4.96
C SER A 49 -3.71 28.51 -6.49
N GLU A 50 -2.64 28.85 -7.20
CA GLU A 50 -2.58 28.76 -8.65
C GLU A 50 -2.29 27.32 -9.07
N ARG A 51 -2.99 26.85 -10.10
CA ARG A 51 -2.81 25.50 -10.65
C ARG A 51 -2.61 25.51 -12.16
N TRP A 52 -1.71 24.68 -12.65
CA TRP A 52 -1.64 24.23 -14.04
C TRP A 52 -2.58 23.05 -14.25
N TYR A 53 -3.07 22.85 -15.47
CA TYR A 53 -3.88 21.70 -15.86
C TYR A 53 -3.14 20.89 -16.93
N PHE A 54 -2.72 19.68 -16.56
CA PHE A 54 -1.97 18.80 -17.45
C PHE A 54 -2.79 17.58 -17.88
N CYS A 55 -2.41 16.98 -19.02
CA CYS A 55 -2.81 15.63 -19.37
C CYS A 55 -2.09 14.62 -18.46
N ARG A 56 -2.52 13.35 -18.51
CA ARG A 56 -1.95 12.30 -17.64
C ARG A 56 -0.43 12.16 -17.77
N ALA A 57 0.10 12.28 -18.99
CA ALA A 57 1.53 12.16 -19.27
C ALA A 57 2.32 13.33 -18.65
N HIS A 58 1.92 14.57 -18.95
CA HIS A 58 2.61 15.75 -18.43
C HIS A 58 2.42 15.94 -16.93
N ALA A 59 1.30 15.51 -16.34
CA ALA A 59 1.12 15.51 -14.90
C ALA A 59 2.12 14.57 -14.21
N ALA A 60 2.39 13.39 -14.80
CA ALA A 60 3.39 12.46 -14.29
C ALA A 60 4.82 13.01 -14.44
N GLU A 61 5.14 13.70 -15.54
CA GLU A 61 6.41 14.41 -15.70
C GLU A 61 6.58 15.53 -14.68
N TYR A 62 5.55 16.35 -14.51
CA TYR A 62 5.52 17.44 -13.55
C TYR A 62 5.75 16.93 -12.13
N ASN A 63 5.00 15.92 -11.71
CA ASN A 63 5.10 15.35 -10.37
C ASN A 63 6.46 14.71 -10.09
N ARG A 64 7.09 14.08 -11.10
CA ARG A 64 8.45 13.52 -10.97
C ARG A 64 9.51 14.61 -10.76
N ASN A 65 9.33 15.77 -11.37
CA ASN A 65 10.26 16.90 -11.24
C ASN A 65 9.87 17.86 -10.12
N TRP A 66 8.75 17.63 -9.43
CA TRP A 66 8.27 18.52 -8.38
C TRP A 66 9.05 18.32 -7.09
N ASN A 67 9.76 19.37 -6.66
CA ASN A 67 10.38 19.41 -5.35
C ASN A 67 9.57 20.35 -4.45
N TYR A 68 8.83 19.77 -3.49
CA TYR A 68 8.03 20.54 -2.54
C TYR A 68 8.87 21.49 -1.67
N PHE A 69 10.13 21.11 -1.40
CA PHE A 69 11.07 21.87 -0.58
C PHE A 69 11.88 22.90 -1.37
N ASP A 70 11.58 23.08 -2.67
CA ASP A 70 12.22 24.10 -3.49
C ASP A 70 11.91 25.50 -2.92
N GLY A 71 12.94 26.16 -2.36
CA GLY A 71 12.82 27.47 -1.70
C GLY A 71 12.54 27.46 -0.19
N MET A 72 12.47 26.29 0.47
CA MET A 72 12.42 26.19 1.93
C MET A 72 13.84 26.08 2.53
N SER A 73 14.04 26.68 3.70
CA SER A 73 15.31 26.56 4.43
C SER A 73 15.48 25.15 5.03
N GLU A 74 16.71 24.74 5.27
CA GLU A 74 17.00 23.41 5.83
C GLU A 74 16.32 23.16 7.18
N ASP A 75 16.19 24.21 8.00
CA ASP A 75 15.51 24.14 9.30
C ASP A 75 14.00 23.95 9.15
N GLU A 76 13.37 24.58 8.14
CA GLU A 76 11.95 24.40 7.82
C GLU A 76 11.68 23.01 7.23
N ILE A 77 12.59 22.50 6.37
CA ILE A 77 12.50 21.12 5.85
C ILE A 77 12.55 20.13 7.00
N ARG A 78 13.45 20.33 7.97
CA ARG A 78 13.58 19.47 9.16
C ARG A 78 12.35 19.56 10.07
N GLN A 79 11.77 20.75 10.25
CA GLN A 79 10.53 20.93 10.99
C GLN A 79 9.35 20.26 10.28
N HIS A 80 9.22 20.43 8.96
CA HIS A 80 8.17 19.78 8.17
C HIS A 80 8.29 18.26 8.20
N MET A 81 9.50 17.70 8.18
CA MET A 81 9.71 16.26 8.38
C MET A 81 9.27 15.83 9.78
N LYS A 82 9.57 16.60 10.84
CA LYS A 82 9.12 16.31 12.22
C LYS A 82 7.61 16.41 12.38
N ASP A 83 6.97 17.40 11.76
CA ASP A 83 5.53 17.61 11.84
C ASP A 83 4.76 16.63 10.96
N GLY A 84 5.31 16.29 9.78
CA GLY A 84 4.81 15.21 8.93
C GLY A 84 4.84 13.87 9.66
N THR A 85 5.95 13.58 10.35
CA THR A 85 6.07 12.47 11.31
C THR A 85 5.00 12.55 12.40
N GLN A 86 4.66 13.75 12.93
CA GLN A 86 3.55 13.89 13.89
C GLN A 86 2.16 13.69 13.29
N THR A 87 1.90 13.99 12.01
CA THR A 87 0.59 13.68 11.40
C THR A 87 0.47 12.21 11.02
N SER A 88 1.55 11.56 10.58
CA SER A 88 1.59 10.12 10.37
C SER A 88 1.58 9.35 11.68
N ASP A 89 2.22 9.87 12.75
CA ASP A 89 2.24 9.25 14.09
C ASP A 89 0.96 9.58 14.89
N ALA A 90 0.34 10.74 14.69
CA ALA A 90 -0.99 11.06 15.23
C ALA A 90 -2.09 10.28 14.50
N PHE A 91 -1.95 10.02 13.19
CA PHE A 91 -2.81 9.08 12.45
C PHE A 91 -2.51 7.62 12.82
N ALA A 92 -1.24 7.26 13.06
CA ALA A 92 -0.85 5.93 13.54
C ALA A 92 -1.35 5.65 14.97
N SER A 93 -1.44 6.68 15.82
CA SER A 93 -1.97 6.56 17.17
C SER A 93 -3.49 6.78 17.28
N SER A 94 -4.15 7.29 16.23
CA SER A 94 -5.61 7.44 16.18
C SER A 94 -6.30 6.34 15.38
N GLY A 95 -6.05 5.08 15.75
CA GLY A 95 -6.90 3.93 15.39
C GLY A 95 -7.04 3.59 13.89
N ALA A 96 -6.37 4.30 12.99
CA ALA A 96 -6.40 4.10 11.55
C ALA A 96 -5.06 3.57 11.00
N PHE A 97 -4.22 3.00 11.86
CA PHE A 97 -3.06 2.20 11.46
C PHE A 97 -3.49 0.77 11.05
N GLU A 98 -4.44 0.69 10.13
CA GLU A 98 -4.88 -0.55 9.46
C GLU A 98 -4.43 -0.55 8.00
N TRP A 99 -3.28 0.09 7.71
CA TRP A 99 -2.61 0.04 6.41
C TRP A 99 -1.10 -0.14 6.57
N GLY A 100 -0.72 -0.89 7.61
CA GLY A 100 0.66 -1.16 7.99
C GLY A 100 0.81 -2.54 8.62
N GLY A 101 0.05 -3.53 8.13
CA GLY A 101 0.05 -4.91 8.63
C GLY A 101 -0.48 -5.01 10.05
N ALA A 102 -1.52 -5.83 10.26
CA ALA A 102 -1.77 -6.34 11.60
C ALA A 102 -0.51 -7.09 12.03
N THR A 103 0.35 -6.45 12.82
CA THR A 103 1.31 -7.22 13.59
C THR A 103 0.48 -7.92 14.64
N ASP A 104 0.58 -9.23 14.71
CA ASP A 104 0.05 -9.99 15.84
C ASP A 104 0.66 -9.46 17.15
N SER A 105 0.17 -9.90 18.31
CA SER A 105 0.70 -9.50 19.63
C SER A 105 2.23 -9.59 19.74
N ASP A 106 2.83 -10.45 18.90
CA ASP A 106 4.24 -10.79 18.90
C ASP A 106 5.10 -9.88 18.00
N GLY A 107 4.49 -8.92 17.28
CA GLY A 107 5.21 -7.94 16.47
C GLY A 107 5.68 -8.45 15.10
N LEU A 108 5.14 -9.58 14.62
CA LEU A 108 5.49 -10.17 13.32
C LEU A 108 4.58 -9.65 12.21
N THR A 109 5.12 -9.50 11.00
CA THR A 109 4.28 -9.27 9.81
C THR A 109 3.49 -10.54 9.47
N SER A 110 2.32 -10.40 8.83
CA SER A 110 1.54 -11.57 8.37
C SER A 110 2.34 -12.54 7.48
N SER A 111 3.30 -12.03 6.70
CA SER A 111 4.22 -12.85 5.90
C SER A 111 5.25 -13.61 6.74
N GLN A 112 5.71 -13.04 7.85
CA GLN A 112 6.65 -13.70 8.77
C GLN A 112 5.95 -14.81 9.58
N ALA A 113 4.73 -14.55 10.08
CA ALA A 113 3.94 -15.57 10.78
C ALA A 113 3.73 -16.82 9.91
N ARG A 114 3.29 -16.62 8.66
CA ARG A 114 3.14 -17.72 7.68
C ARG A 114 4.46 -18.44 7.37
N ALA A 115 5.60 -17.73 7.41
CA ALA A 115 6.91 -18.34 7.20
C ALA A 115 7.31 -19.27 8.35
N TYR A 116 7.05 -18.87 9.61
CA TYR A 116 7.24 -19.75 10.77
C TYR A 116 6.31 -20.97 10.72
N ASP A 117 5.04 -20.77 10.34
CA ASP A 117 4.08 -21.87 10.15
C ASP A 117 4.55 -22.87 9.07
N THR A 118 5.04 -22.37 7.93
CA THR A 118 5.53 -23.20 6.81
C THR A 118 6.74 -24.03 7.22
N LEU A 119 7.60 -23.52 8.10
CA LEU A 119 8.74 -24.25 8.64
C LEU A 119 8.38 -25.13 9.84
N GLU A 120 7.13 -25.11 10.31
CA GLU A 120 6.68 -25.80 11.53
C GLU A 120 7.47 -25.35 12.78
N LEU A 121 7.69 -24.03 12.90
CA LEU A 121 8.41 -23.42 14.02
C LEU A 121 7.51 -22.44 14.78
N ASP A 122 7.82 -22.25 16.05
CA ASP A 122 7.15 -21.26 16.89
C ASP A 122 7.57 -19.83 16.51
N ALA A 123 6.67 -18.87 16.71
CA ALA A 123 6.93 -17.47 16.43
C ALA A 123 8.10 -16.97 17.30
N GLY A 124 9.19 -16.55 16.66
CA GLY A 124 10.41 -16.12 17.36
C GLY A 124 11.44 -17.22 17.60
N ALA A 125 11.32 -18.38 16.95
CA ALA A 125 12.38 -19.38 16.94
C ALA A 125 13.71 -18.79 16.44
N GLY A 126 14.80 -19.06 17.17
CA GLY A 126 16.13 -18.53 16.83
C GLY A 126 16.66 -19.03 15.47
N GLN A 127 17.63 -18.29 14.91
CA GLN A 127 18.23 -18.57 13.59
C GLN A 127 18.80 -19.99 13.46
N ASP A 128 19.32 -20.58 14.53
CA ASP A 128 19.83 -21.95 14.53
C ASP A 128 18.72 -22.99 14.35
N ALA A 129 17.54 -22.74 14.94
CA ALA A 129 16.36 -23.59 14.79
C ALA A 129 15.82 -23.52 13.35
N ILE A 130 15.73 -22.31 12.78
CA ILE A 130 15.33 -22.06 11.39
C ILE A 130 16.24 -22.84 10.42
N LYS A 131 17.56 -22.71 10.56
CA LYS A 131 18.53 -23.43 9.71
C LYS A 131 18.48 -24.95 9.87
N LYS A 132 18.24 -25.45 11.08
CA LYS A 132 18.12 -26.88 11.35
C LYS A 132 16.87 -27.45 10.66
N GLN A 133 15.75 -26.76 10.78
CA GLN A 133 14.47 -27.20 10.26
C GLN A 133 14.39 -27.08 8.73
N TYR A 134 14.91 -25.99 8.15
CA TYR A 134 15.10 -25.85 6.71
C TYR A 134 15.89 -27.03 6.13
N ARG A 135 17.03 -27.39 6.73
CA ARG A 135 17.85 -28.54 6.27
C ARG A 135 17.13 -29.89 6.38
N ARG A 136 16.20 -30.04 7.33
CA ARG A 136 15.38 -31.25 7.47
C ARG A 136 14.32 -31.31 6.36
N LEU A 137 13.54 -30.24 6.22
CA LEU A 137 12.47 -30.14 5.21
C LEU A 137 13.02 -30.20 3.79
N ALA A 138 14.15 -29.53 3.52
CA ALA A 138 14.82 -29.55 2.22
C ALA A 138 15.25 -30.96 1.81
N LYS A 139 15.68 -31.82 2.74
CA LYS A 139 16.01 -33.22 2.43
C LYS A 139 14.78 -34.06 2.14
N LEU A 140 13.67 -33.77 2.83
CA LEU A 140 12.41 -34.51 2.64
C LEU A 140 11.75 -34.16 1.32
N PHE A 141 11.77 -32.90 0.92
CA PHE A 141 11.09 -32.39 -0.29
C PHE A 141 12.05 -32.05 -1.44
N HIS A 142 13.31 -32.49 -1.40
CA HIS A 142 14.26 -32.22 -2.47
C HIS A 142 13.77 -32.84 -3.80
N PRO A 143 13.88 -32.14 -4.95
CA PRO A 143 13.46 -32.68 -6.25
C PRO A 143 14.25 -33.93 -6.66
N ASP A 144 15.49 -34.07 -6.20
CA ASP A 144 16.32 -35.27 -6.44
C ASP A 144 15.81 -36.49 -5.65
N ALA A 145 15.27 -36.26 -4.44
CA ALA A 145 14.71 -37.33 -3.61
C ALA A 145 13.29 -37.71 -4.04
N ASN A 146 12.54 -36.78 -4.65
CA ASN A 146 11.17 -36.97 -5.11
C ASN A 146 11.03 -36.59 -6.60
N PRO A 147 11.64 -37.38 -7.51
CA PRO A 147 11.57 -37.07 -8.93
C PRO A 147 10.13 -37.25 -9.46
N GLY A 148 9.58 -36.18 -10.04
CA GLY A 148 8.28 -36.21 -10.71
C GLY A 148 7.06 -35.95 -9.82
N ASP A 149 7.25 -35.59 -8.54
CA ASP A 149 6.15 -35.19 -7.66
C ASP A 149 5.97 -33.65 -7.66
N PRO A 150 4.88 -33.12 -8.24
CA PRO A 150 4.63 -31.67 -8.26
C PRO A 150 4.34 -31.10 -6.86
N GLU A 151 3.77 -31.88 -5.95
CA GLU A 151 3.46 -31.41 -4.59
C GLU A 151 4.73 -31.21 -3.76
N ALA A 152 5.70 -32.12 -3.89
CA ALA A 152 7.00 -31.98 -3.26
C ALA A 152 7.75 -30.74 -3.77
N ALA A 153 7.69 -30.47 -5.07
CA ALA A 153 8.31 -29.29 -5.67
C ALA A 153 7.67 -27.98 -5.18
N GLU A 154 6.34 -27.93 -5.07
CA GLU A 154 5.62 -26.75 -4.56
C GLU A 154 5.94 -26.50 -3.08
N ARG A 155 5.93 -27.56 -2.24
CA ARG A 155 6.31 -27.46 -0.83
C ARG A 155 7.75 -26.98 -0.67
N PHE A 156 8.68 -27.52 -1.46
CA PHE A 156 10.08 -27.09 -1.42
C PHE A 156 10.21 -25.60 -1.76
N HIS A 157 9.46 -25.10 -2.75
CA HIS A 157 9.46 -23.68 -3.08
C HIS A 157 8.94 -22.81 -1.93
N GLN A 158 7.85 -23.21 -1.28
CA GLN A 158 7.31 -22.50 -0.11
C GLN A 158 8.32 -22.47 1.05
N ILE A 159 9.01 -23.59 1.31
CA ILE A 159 10.07 -23.70 2.32
C ILE A 159 11.25 -22.77 2.01
N GLN A 160 11.65 -22.65 0.75
CA GLN A 160 12.71 -21.71 0.33
C GLN A 160 12.29 -20.26 0.56
N LEU A 161 11.10 -19.87 0.10
CA LEU A 161 10.57 -18.51 0.31
C LEU A 161 10.50 -18.15 1.80
N ALA A 162 10.02 -19.08 2.64
CA ALA A 162 9.96 -18.89 4.08
C ALA A 162 11.35 -18.67 4.69
N TYR A 163 12.34 -19.47 4.29
CA TYR A 163 13.72 -19.34 4.76
C TYR A 163 14.37 -18.02 4.33
N ASP A 164 14.17 -17.58 3.09
CA ASP A 164 14.72 -16.32 2.57
C ASP A 164 14.15 -15.10 3.34
N LEU A 165 12.85 -15.12 3.63
CA LEU A 165 12.20 -14.09 4.45
C LEU A 165 12.76 -14.03 5.87
N LEU A 166 12.93 -15.18 6.53
CA LEU A 166 13.40 -15.23 7.92
C LEU A 166 14.92 -15.07 8.08
N SER A 167 15.70 -15.32 7.03
CA SER A 167 17.16 -15.15 7.04
C SER A 167 17.58 -13.70 6.78
N THR A 168 16.79 -12.94 6.01
CA THR A 168 17.01 -11.50 5.76
C THR A 168 16.52 -10.62 6.89
N ALA A 169 15.43 -11.03 7.56
CA ALA A 169 14.99 -10.43 8.81
C ALA A 169 16.00 -10.79 9.92
N LYS A 170 17.01 -9.94 10.13
CA LYS A 170 17.86 -9.95 11.32
C LYS A 170 16.94 -10.07 12.54
N SER A 171 16.93 -11.24 13.18
CA SER A 171 15.99 -11.55 14.26
C SER A 171 16.04 -10.42 15.30
N PRO A 172 14.89 -9.89 15.74
CA PRO A 172 14.86 -8.83 16.74
C PRO A 172 15.61 -9.37 17.95
N SER A 173 16.73 -8.72 18.28
CA SER A 173 17.50 -9.05 19.47
C SER A 173 16.61 -8.75 20.67
N ALA A 174 16.13 -9.82 21.31
CA ALA A 174 15.58 -9.76 22.66
C ALA A 174 16.66 -9.29 23.65
#